data_AF-A0AAE7J1Y4-F1
#
_entry.id   AF-A0AAE7J1Y4-F1
#
_cell.length_a   1.000
_cell.length_b   1.000
_cell.length_c   1.000
_cell.angle_alpha   90.00
_cell.angle_beta   90.00
_cell.angle_gamma   90.00
#
_symmetry.space_group_name_H-M   'P 1'
#
loop_
_entity.id
_entity.type
_entity.pdbx_description
1 polymer ?
#
loop_
_entity_poly.entity_id
_entity_poly.type
_entity_poly.pdbx_seq_one_letter_code
_entity_poly.pdbx_strand_id
1 'polypeptide(L)' 'MASINIEWQDQNGNWHHYQTKQNQVDAYRVAMNRVKTTKKRHRLVDDAGRLLELLDC' A
#
# COMPACT_ATOMS: atom_id res chain seq x y z
N MET A 1 6.80 -0.69 -17.61
CA MET A 1 6.55 0.33 -16.56
C MET A 1 6.44 -0.41 -15.24
N ALA A 2 7.08 0.06 -14.17
CA ALA A 2 7.03 -0.62 -12.88
C ALA A 2 5.66 -0.38 -12.22
N SER A 3 4.94 -1.46 -11.94
CA SER A 3 3.67 -1.42 -11.21
C SER A 3 3.93 -1.43 -9.71
N ILE A 4 3.13 -0.66 -8.97
CA ILE A 4 3.19 -0.53 -7.52
C ILE A 4 1.82 -0.86 -6.98
N ASN A 5 1.75 -1.92 -6.21
CA ASN A 5 0.54 -2.41 -5.59
C ASN A 5 0.42 -1.81 -4.20
N ILE A 6 -0.70 -1.18 -3.93
CA ILE A 6 -1.10 -0.68 -2.62
C ILE A 6 -1.89 -1.79 -1.95
N GLU A 7 -1.48 -2.19 -0.76
CA GLU A 7 -2.13 -3.23 0.03
C GLU A 7 -2.40 -2.74 1.45
N TRP A 8 -3.39 -3.32 2.12
CA TRP A 8 -3.73 -3.00 3.50
C TRP A 8 -3.80 -4.27 4.34
N GLN A 9 -3.49 -4.14 5.63
CA GLN A 9 -3.51 -5.26 6.56
C GLN A 9 -4.86 -5.33 7.29
N ASP A 10 -5.44 -6.53 7.36
CA ASP A 10 -6.61 -6.80 8.20
C ASP A 10 -6.22 -7.10 9.66
N GLN A 11 -7.22 -7.31 10.51
CA GLN A 11 -7.02 -7.62 11.94
C GLN A 11 -6.36 -8.98 12.19
N ASN A 12 -6.41 -9.90 11.21
CA ASN A 12 -5.80 -11.22 11.26
C ASN A 12 -4.37 -11.20 10.69
N GLY A 13 -3.87 -10.03 10.28
CA GLY A 13 -2.54 -9.86 9.73
C GLY A 13 -2.44 -10.15 8.22
N ASN A 14 -3.54 -10.45 7.53
CA ASN A 14 -3.52 -10.71 6.10
C ASN A 14 -3.45 -9.43 5.30
N TRP A 15 -2.71 -9.48 4.20
CA TRP A 15 -2.59 -8.37 3.26
C TRP A 15 -3.60 -8.49 2.14
N HIS A 16 -4.36 -7.43 1.93
CA HIS A 16 -5.39 -7.34 0.91
C HIS A 16 -4.99 -6.28 -0.12
N HIS A 17 -5.06 -6.66 -1.38
CA HIS A 17 -4.84 -5.73 -2.48
C HIS A 17 -5.93 -4.65 -2.51
N TYR A 18 -5.52 -3.40 -2.67
CA TYR A 18 -6.43 -2.27 -2.83
C TYR A 18 -6.42 -1.71 -4.25
N GLN A 19 -5.24 -1.32 -4.74
CA GLN A 19 -5.09 -0.69 -6.05
C GLN A 19 -3.66 -0.78 -6.57
N THR A 20 -3.50 -0.90 -7.88
CA THR A 20 -2.20 -0.79 -8.56
C THR A 20 -2.02 0.61 -9.17
N LYS A 21 -0.81 1.14 -9.10
CA LYS A 21 -0.39 2.43 -9.66
C LYS A 21 0.93 2.27 -10.41
N GLN A 22 1.17 3.15 -11.39
CA GLN A 22 2.44 3.18 -12.14
C GLN A 22 3.41 4.26 -11.63
N ASN A 23 2.99 5.08 -10.66
CA ASN A 23 3.77 6.16 -10.09
C ASN A 23 3.86 6.00 -8.56
N GLN A 24 5.08 5.90 -8.04
CA GLN A 24 5.33 5.66 -6.61
C GLN A 24 4.88 6.81 -5.72
N VAL A 25 5.06 8.06 -6.16
CA VAL A 25 4.68 9.24 -5.39
C VAL A 25 3.16 9.31 -5.25
N ASP A 26 2.43 9.00 -6.32
CA ASP A 26 0.97 8.92 -6.29
C ASP A 26 0.50 7.77 -5.40
N ALA A 27 1.11 6.58 -5.54
CA ALA A 27 0.80 5.42 -4.70
C ALA A 27 1.00 5.73 -3.21
N TYR A 28 2.10 6.41 -2.86
CA TYR A 28 2.39 6.84 -1.49
C TYR A 28 1.33 7.80 -0.95
N ARG A 29 0.95 8.83 -1.73
CA ARG A 29 -0.07 9.81 -1.31
C ARG A 29 -1.41 9.13 -1.04
N VAL A 30 -1.82 8.21 -1.91
CA VAL A 30 -3.05 7.42 -1.74
C VAL A 30 -2.96 6.57 -0.48
N ALA A 31 -1.89 5.79 -0.31
CA ALA A 31 -1.71 4.91 0.83
C ALA A 31 -1.68 5.69 2.16
N MET A 32 -0.97 6.82 2.20
CA MET A 32 -0.90 7.71 3.38
C MET A 32 -2.28 8.26 3.76
N ASN A 33 -3.07 8.72 2.79
CA ASN A 33 -4.44 9.19 3.05
C ASN A 33 -5.33 8.05 3.58
N ARG A 34 -5.13 6.83 3.11
CA ARG A 34 -5.86 5.66 3.58
C ARG A 34 -5.47 5.26 5.00
N VAL A 35 -4.18 5.29 5.36
CA VAL A 35 -3.72 5.07 6.74
C VAL A 35 -4.39 6.06 7.69
N LYS A 36 -4.43 7.35 7.33
CA LYS A 36 -5.07 8.39 8.15
C LYS A 36 -6.56 8.17 8.37
N THR A 37 -7.28 7.75 7.33
CA THR A 37 -8.75 7.60 7.35
C THR A 37 -9.20 6.26 7.92
N THR A 38 -8.51 5.17 7.58
CA THR A 38 -8.90 3.81 7.99
C THR A 38 -8.23 3.36 9.29
N LYS A 39 -7.17 4.04 9.73
CA LYS A 39 -6.33 3.64 10.87
C LYS A 39 -5.81 2.20 10.76
N LYS A 40 -5.60 1.75 9.51
CA LYS A 40 -5.02 0.43 9.19
C LYS A 40 -3.64 0.60 8.57
N ARG A 41 -2.78 -0.38 8.82
CA ARG A 41 -1.50 -0.53 8.13
C ARG A 41 -1.68 -0.69 6.64
N HIS A 42 -0.90 0.04 5.88
CA HIS A 42 -0.81 -0.09 4.42
C HIS A 42 0.63 -0.33 4.01
N ARG A 43 0.83 -1.02 2.89
CA ARG A 43 2.15 -1.19 2.29
C ARG A 43 2.09 -0.95 0.79
N LEU A 44 3.23 -0.54 0.26
CA LEU A 44 3.49 -0.49 -1.18
C LEU A 44 4.41 -1.66 -1.51
N VAL A 45 4.03 -2.47 -2.51
CA VAL A 45 4.87 -3.54 -3.03
C VAL A 45 5.05 -3.39 -4.54
N ASP A 46 6.19 -3.81 -5.07
CA ASP A 46 6.40 -3.86 -6.52
C ASP A 46 5.66 -5.07 -7.14
N ASP A 47 5.74 -5.18 -8.47
CA ASP A 47 5.15 -6.28 -9.23
C ASP A 47 5.71 -7.67 -8.84
N ALA A 48 6.94 -7.72 -8.34
CA ALA A 48 7.58 -8.94 -7.84
C ALA A 48 7.24 -9.22 -6.36
N GLY A 49 6.35 -8.43 -5.74
CA GLY A 49 5.96 -8.55 -4.34
C GLY A 49 7.01 -8.04 -3.35
N ARG A 50 8.03 -7.31 -3.81
CA ARG A 50 9.04 -6.70 -2.93
C ARG A 50 8.45 -5.49 -2.24
N LEU A 51 8.64 -5.42 -0.93
CA LEU A 51 8.21 -4.27 -0.13
C LEU A 51 9.00 -3.02 -0.54
N LEU A 52 8.27 -2.00 -0.97
CA LEU A 52 8.81 -0.68 -1.28
C LEU A 52 8.68 0.25 -0.09
N GLU A 53 7.52 0.24 0.58
CA GLU A 53 7.22 1.14 1.70
C GLU A 53 6.19 0.50 2.64
N LEU A 54 6.32 0.73 3.94
CA LEU A 54 5.35 0.33 4.95
C LEU A 54 4.85 1.56 5.71
N LEU A 55 3.54 1.73 5.76
CA LEU A 55 2.87 2.88 6.36
C LEU A 55 1.99 2.43 7.52
N ASP A 56 2.32 2.93 8.71
CA ASP A 56 1.58 2.68 9.95
C ASP A 56 0.88 3.95 10.45
N CYS A 57 -0.12 3.78 11.31
CA CYS A 57 -1.02 4.84 11.79
C CYS A 57 -0.47 5.68 12.95
#